data_AF-A0A2D5W351-F1
#
_entry.id   AF-A0A2D5W351-F1
#
_cell.length_a   1.000
_cell.length_b   1.000
_cell.length_c   1.000
_cell.angle_alpha   90.00
_cell.angle_beta   90.00
_cell.angle_gamma   90.00
#
_symmetry.space_group_name_H-M   'P 1'
#
loop_
_entity.id
_entity.type
_entity.pdbx_description
1 polymer ?
#
loop_
_entity_poly.entity_id
_entity_poly.type
_entity_poly.pdbx_seq_one_letter_code
_entity_poly.pdbx_strand_id
1 'polypeptide(L)'
;MLQTTHKPFASELRDKGSRLDLLRLNPNLKSMFRGLILLSALIPMVLASAELERLNHVVAIVGETPITMGDIQRQTDPLERSIYQQYPNNPALRRQKVLEIKQQALETLVERQLILMEFDAQGYQLPEKIVDKQVQERIRDRFGDRLTLTQTLQAQGVTFEAFRKDIKTTVIVDFLTAENVNSVSLVSPSEIKAYYDTHLEDFQQEKLIRLRMIFLKANPENRTAAEAMLKEIRVKVEAGTDFASLAKVYHQGSQRNQGGDWGWVDRNTLRSDLSEEAFKLEEGQASDIMTTDEGCYLLYAQEIKPSEPKSLANVQGEIEAILLAEEKNRLRTNWIDELKKKNFVRYY
;
A
#
# COMPACT_ATOMS: atom_id res chain seq x y z
N MET A 1 13.56 37.68 48.24
CA MET A 1 12.15 38.13 48.20
C MET A 1 11.34 37.06 47.47
N LEU A 2 10.36 36.51 48.19
CA LEU A 2 9.15 35.79 47.77
C LEU A 2 9.28 34.46 47.01
N GLN A 3 9.12 33.39 47.81
CA GLN A 3 8.51 32.10 47.46
C GLN A 3 6.99 32.29 47.22
N THR A 4 6.41 31.52 46.31
CA THR A 4 4.94 31.33 46.21
C THR A 4 4.59 29.88 46.49
N THR A 5 3.85 29.67 47.58
CA THR A 5 3.33 28.40 48.09
C THR A 5 1.88 28.16 47.67
N HIS A 6 1.53 26.87 47.67
CA HIS A 6 0.28 26.24 47.27
C HIS A 6 -0.92 26.42 48.24
N LYS A 7 -2.13 26.34 47.64
CA LYS A 7 -3.40 25.70 48.12
C LYS A 7 -4.19 26.38 49.27
N PRO A 8 -5.43 25.95 49.57
CA PRO A 8 -6.64 25.80 48.72
C PRO A 8 -7.89 26.42 49.41
N PHE A 9 -9.07 26.46 48.76
CA PHE A 9 -10.32 26.81 49.46
C PHE A 9 -11.44 25.81 49.14
N ALA A 10 -12.02 25.26 50.21
CA ALA A 10 -13.22 24.43 50.23
C ALA A 10 -14.16 24.98 51.31
N SER A 11 -15.45 25.10 51.00
CA SER A 11 -16.64 25.01 51.87
C SER A 11 -17.82 25.62 51.10
N GLU A 12 -18.81 24.85 50.69
CA GLU A 12 -20.00 24.39 51.44
C GLU A 12 -21.15 25.41 51.57
N LEU A 13 -22.28 25.02 50.96
CA LEU A 13 -23.65 25.00 51.51
C LEU A 13 -24.52 26.27 51.57
N ARG A 14 -25.62 26.19 50.81
CA ARG A 14 -27.03 26.09 51.30
C ARG A 14 -27.95 27.33 51.17
N ASP A 15 -29.02 27.09 50.39
CA ASP A 15 -30.45 27.41 50.60
C ASP A 15 -30.89 28.88 50.70
N LYS A 16 -31.79 29.26 49.77
CA LYS A 16 -32.99 30.05 50.08
C LYS A 16 -33.99 29.95 48.92
N GLY A 17 -35.13 29.33 49.20
CA GLY A 17 -36.28 29.29 48.31
C GLY A 17 -37.00 30.63 48.15
N SER A 18 -37.81 30.73 47.10
CA SER A 18 -38.97 31.64 47.03
C SER A 18 -40.02 31.02 46.13
N ARG A 19 -41.14 30.65 46.75
CA ARG A 19 -42.42 30.28 46.12
C ARG A 19 -43.02 31.53 45.49
N LEU A 20 -43.61 31.41 44.31
CA LEU A 20 -44.69 32.30 43.87
C LEU A 20 -45.78 31.49 43.18
N ASP A 21 -46.98 31.74 43.68
CA ASP A 21 -48.21 30.99 43.49
C ASP A 21 -48.82 31.13 42.09
N LEU A 22 -49.39 30.01 41.71
CA LEU A 22 -50.49 29.74 40.78
C LEU A 22 -51.44 30.94 40.54
N LEU A 23 -51.42 31.47 39.31
CA LEU A 23 -52.57 32.14 38.72
C LEU A 23 -53.28 31.22 37.72
N ARG A 24 -54.58 31.12 37.94
CA ARG A 24 -55.57 30.24 37.32
C ARG A 24 -55.72 30.53 35.83
N LEU A 25 -55.58 29.49 34.99
CA LEU A 25 -55.92 29.54 33.56
C LEU A 25 -57.21 28.74 33.27
N ASN A 26 -58.06 29.38 32.47
CA ASN A 26 -59.40 29.02 32.05
C ASN A 26 -59.41 27.72 31.19
N PRO A 27 -60.31 26.73 31.42
CA PRO A 27 -60.19 25.40 30.81
C PRO A 27 -60.60 25.25 29.32
N ASN A 28 -61.03 26.31 28.62
CA ASN A 28 -61.60 26.19 27.27
C ASN A 28 -60.63 26.47 26.10
N LEU A 29 -59.31 26.51 26.31
CA LEU A 29 -58.32 26.71 25.25
C LEU A 29 -57.43 25.47 25.00
N LYS A 30 -57.98 24.26 25.14
CA LYS A 30 -57.24 22.98 24.97
C LYS A 30 -57.72 22.09 23.82
N SER A 31 -58.76 22.46 23.06
CA SER A 31 -59.29 21.60 21.99
C SER A 31 -58.89 22.00 20.55
N MET A 32 -58.28 23.17 20.32
CA MET A 32 -57.95 23.61 18.95
C MET A 32 -56.46 23.52 18.53
N PHE A 33 -55.59 22.96 19.37
CA PHE A 33 -54.16 22.74 19.05
C PHE A 33 -53.73 21.26 19.04
N ARG A 34 -54.69 20.33 18.90
CA ARG A 34 -54.41 18.88 18.83
C ARG A 34 -54.43 18.29 17.42
N GLY A 35 -54.83 19.08 16.41
CA GLY A 35 -54.95 18.62 15.02
C GLY A 35 -53.79 19.00 14.08
N LEU A 36 -52.82 19.81 14.51
CA LEU A 36 -51.80 20.38 13.60
C LEU A 36 -50.34 20.13 14.02
N ILE A 37 -50.09 19.14 14.88
CA ILE A 37 -48.72 18.71 15.28
C ILE A 37 -48.45 17.23 14.91
N LEU A 38 -49.40 16.54 14.27
CA LEU A 38 -49.21 15.16 13.80
C LEU A 38 -48.77 15.05 12.33
N LEU A 39 -48.73 16.16 11.58
CA LEU A 39 -48.28 16.13 10.17
C LEU A 39 -46.80 16.51 9.97
N SER A 40 -46.13 17.07 10.99
CA SER A 40 -44.71 17.46 10.89
C SER A 40 -43.73 16.37 11.32
N ALA A 41 -44.22 15.27 11.92
CA ALA A 41 -43.40 14.12 12.28
C ALA A 41 -43.33 13.04 11.18
N LEU A 42 -44.21 13.11 10.16
CA LEU A 42 -44.17 12.19 9.02
C LEU A 42 -43.12 12.57 7.96
N ILE A 43 -42.73 13.84 7.88
CA ILE A 43 -41.80 14.33 6.85
C ILE A 43 -40.33 13.92 7.14
N PRO A 44 -39.81 13.96 8.38
CA PRO A 44 -38.45 13.47 8.66
C PRO A 44 -38.29 11.96 8.47
N MET A 45 -39.37 11.18 8.68
CA MET A 45 -39.33 9.72 8.58
C MET A 45 -39.35 9.23 7.13
N VAL A 46 -40.01 9.97 6.23
CA VAL A 46 -39.99 9.71 4.77
C VAL A 46 -38.67 10.17 4.12
N LEU A 47 -38.02 11.22 4.63
CA LEU A 47 -36.71 11.66 4.14
C LEU A 47 -35.57 10.74 4.59
N ALA A 48 -35.61 10.23 5.83
CA ALA A 48 -34.61 9.27 6.32
C ALA A 48 -34.69 7.91 5.59
N SER A 49 -35.89 7.49 5.16
CA SER A 49 -36.07 6.29 4.33
C SER A 49 -35.60 6.52 2.89
N ALA A 50 -35.87 7.68 2.30
CA ALA A 50 -35.38 8.03 0.96
C ALA A 50 -33.84 8.16 0.86
N GLU A 51 -33.16 8.57 1.93
CA GLU A 51 -31.70 8.63 2.00
C GLU A 51 -31.06 7.23 2.18
N LEU A 52 -31.71 6.34 2.93
CA LEU A 52 -31.33 4.92 3.04
C LEU A 52 -31.55 4.14 1.72
N GLU A 53 -32.57 4.52 0.95
CA GLU A 53 -32.90 3.93 -0.36
C GLU A 53 -31.92 4.38 -1.47
N ARG A 54 -31.39 5.61 -1.39
CA ARG A 54 -30.35 6.12 -2.31
C ARG A 54 -28.99 5.43 -2.13
N LEU A 55 -28.65 4.98 -0.92
CA LEU A 55 -27.37 4.34 -0.60
C LEU A 55 -27.27 2.88 -1.09
N ASN A 56 -28.39 2.22 -1.39
CA ASN A 56 -28.45 0.83 -1.86
C ASN A 56 -29.13 0.68 -3.22
N HIS A 57 -29.02 1.68 -4.11
CA HIS A 57 -29.53 1.51 -5.47
C HIS A 57 -28.75 0.41 -6.21
N VAL A 58 -29.45 -0.26 -7.13
CA VAL A 58 -28.89 -1.30 -7.98
C VAL A 58 -28.01 -0.65 -9.06
N VAL A 59 -26.76 -1.10 -9.18
CA VAL A 59 -25.76 -0.62 -10.13
C VAL A 59 -25.58 -1.62 -11.27
N ALA A 60 -25.76 -2.92 -10.98
CA ALA A 60 -25.84 -3.95 -12.00
C ALA A 60 -26.76 -5.09 -11.56
N ILE A 61 -27.26 -5.86 -12.53
CA ILE A 61 -27.96 -7.12 -12.31
C ILE A 61 -27.23 -8.20 -13.10
N VAL A 62 -26.92 -9.32 -12.43
CA VAL A 62 -26.25 -10.49 -13.01
C VAL A 62 -27.15 -11.71 -12.76
N GLY A 63 -27.76 -12.22 -13.83
CA GLY A 63 -28.86 -13.19 -13.74
C GLY A 63 -30.03 -12.60 -12.96
N GLU A 64 -30.32 -13.17 -11.78
CA GLU A 64 -31.34 -12.68 -10.84
C GLU A 64 -30.75 -11.91 -9.65
N THR A 65 -29.42 -11.79 -9.57
CA THR A 65 -28.74 -11.19 -8.42
C THR A 65 -28.43 -9.72 -8.68
N PRO A 66 -28.98 -8.78 -7.88
CA PRO A 66 -28.61 -7.38 -7.95
C PRO A 66 -27.27 -7.12 -7.26
N ILE A 67 -26.45 -6.27 -7.87
CA ILE A 67 -25.25 -5.67 -7.29
C ILE A 67 -25.59 -4.22 -6.96
N THR A 68 -25.42 -3.83 -5.70
CA THR A 68 -25.82 -2.53 -5.17
C THR A 68 -24.61 -1.62 -4.92
N MET A 69 -24.86 -0.32 -4.84
CA MET A 69 -23.84 0.65 -4.42
C MET A 69 -23.28 0.33 -3.02
N GLY A 70 -24.10 -0.23 -2.14
CA GLY A 70 -23.66 -0.71 -0.82
C GLY A 70 -22.66 -1.86 -0.91
N ASP A 71 -22.78 -2.75 -1.89
CA ASP A 71 -21.81 -3.84 -2.11
C ASP A 71 -20.45 -3.29 -2.56
N ILE A 72 -20.47 -2.34 -3.50
CA ILE A 72 -19.29 -1.64 -3.99
C ILE A 72 -18.60 -0.90 -2.84
N GLN A 73 -19.35 -0.10 -2.09
CA GLN A 73 -18.82 0.72 -0.99
C GLN A 73 -18.14 -0.14 0.09
N ARG A 74 -18.72 -1.31 0.44
CA ARG A 74 -18.09 -2.22 1.41
C ARG A 74 -16.73 -2.75 0.94
N GLN A 75 -16.52 -2.91 -0.37
CA GLN A 75 -15.22 -3.31 -0.91
C GLN A 75 -14.24 -2.14 -1.00
N THR A 76 -14.72 -0.93 -1.32
CA THR A 76 -13.84 0.23 -1.60
C THR A 76 -13.54 1.08 -0.38
N ASP A 77 -14.33 1.02 0.69
CA ASP A 77 -14.23 1.86 1.90
C ASP A 77 -12.79 2.02 2.45
N PRO A 78 -12.02 0.93 2.67
CA PRO A 78 -10.66 1.06 3.17
C PRO A 78 -9.71 1.77 2.18
N LEU A 79 -9.88 1.51 0.88
CA LEU A 79 -9.07 2.08 -0.19
C LEU A 79 -9.40 3.56 -0.40
N GLU A 80 -10.68 3.93 -0.33
CA GLU A 80 -11.12 5.32 -0.40
C GLU A 80 -10.45 6.15 0.70
N ARG A 81 -10.46 5.67 1.95
CA ARG A 81 -9.79 6.37 3.08
C ARG A 81 -8.30 6.59 2.80
N SER A 82 -7.61 5.59 2.25
CA SER A 82 -6.20 5.71 1.85
C SER A 82 -6.00 6.76 0.76
N ILE A 83 -6.87 6.80 -0.26
CA ILE A 83 -6.84 7.82 -1.32
C ILE A 83 -7.04 9.23 -0.73
N TYR A 84 -7.96 9.41 0.22
CA TYR A 84 -8.17 10.71 0.88
C TYR A 84 -6.95 11.18 1.66
N GLN A 85 -6.22 10.26 2.28
CA GLN A 85 -4.99 10.56 3.03
C GLN A 85 -3.80 10.86 2.11
N GLN A 86 -3.68 10.14 1.00
CA GLN A 86 -2.56 10.29 0.06
C GLN A 86 -2.65 11.59 -0.75
N TYR A 87 -3.87 12.05 -1.05
CA TYR A 87 -4.10 13.22 -1.92
C TYR A 87 -4.93 14.32 -1.24
N PRO A 88 -4.51 14.89 -0.10
CA PRO A 88 -5.32 15.83 0.69
C PRO A 88 -5.61 17.15 -0.05
N ASN A 89 -4.71 17.58 -0.95
CA ASN A 89 -4.80 18.86 -1.65
C ASN A 89 -5.19 18.75 -3.13
N ASN A 90 -5.54 17.55 -3.63
CA ASN A 90 -5.92 17.35 -5.03
C ASN A 90 -7.32 16.72 -5.16
N PRO A 91 -8.40 17.51 -5.04
CA PRO A 91 -9.77 16.99 -5.03
C PRO A 91 -10.20 16.35 -6.35
N ALA A 92 -9.70 16.84 -7.49
CA ALA A 92 -9.99 16.28 -8.80
C ALA A 92 -9.38 14.88 -8.95
N LEU A 93 -8.10 14.72 -8.60
CA LEU A 93 -7.42 13.44 -8.64
C LEU A 93 -8.03 12.42 -7.66
N ARG A 94 -8.41 12.85 -6.45
CA ARG A 94 -9.15 11.97 -5.52
C ARG A 94 -10.42 11.43 -6.14
N ARG A 95 -11.24 12.30 -6.72
CA ARG A 95 -12.51 11.90 -7.34
C ARG A 95 -12.27 10.88 -8.45
N GLN A 96 -11.28 11.13 -9.31
CA GLN A 96 -10.91 10.21 -10.37
C GLN A 96 -10.51 8.83 -9.79
N LYS A 97 -9.59 8.81 -8.82
CA LYS A 97 -9.12 7.56 -8.20
C LYS A 97 -10.23 6.78 -7.50
N VAL A 98 -11.15 7.48 -6.82
CA VAL A 98 -12.32 6.85 -6.20
C VAL A 98 -13.24 6.23 -7.25
N LEU A 99 -13.49 6.92 -8.38
CA LEU A 99 -14.29 6.36 -9.47
C LEU A 99 -13.64 5.12 -10.10
N GLU A 100 -12.32 5.16 -10.31
CA GLU A 100 -11.55 4.02 -10.84
C GLU A 100 -11.72 2.77 -9.95
N ILE A 101 -11.52 2.89 -8.63
CA ILE A 101 -11.65 1.74 -7.73
C ILE A 101 -13.10 1.26 -7.58
N LYS A 102 -14.09 2.16 -7.65
CA LYS A 102 -15.51 1.78 -7.63
C LYS A 102 -15.92 1.02 -8.88
N GLN A 103 -15.44 1.44 -10.05
CA GLN A 103 -15.66 0.71 -11.29
C GLN A 103 -15.00 -0.67 -11.24
N GLN A 104 -13.77 -0.76 -10.73
CA GLN A 104 -13.07 -2.04 -10.57
C GLN A 104 -13.80 -2.99 -9.59
N ALA A 105 -14.30 -2.46 -8.48
CA ALA A 105 -15.09 -3.24 -7.51
C ALA A 105 -16.41 -3.73 -8.12
N LEU A 106 -17.10 -2.89 -8.91
CA LEU A 106 -18.28 -3.32 -9.66
C LEU A 106 -17.98 -4.49 -10.60
N GLU A 107 -16.95 -4.38 -11.44
CA GLU A 107 -16.56 -5.48 -12.34
C GLU A 107 -16.19 -6.74 -11.56
N THR A 108 -15.45 -6.60 -10.46
CA THR A 108 -15.08 -7.74 -9.59
C THR A 108 -16.31 -8.44 -9.01
N LEU A 109 -17.31 -7.68 -8.59
CA LEU A 109 -18.58 -8.22 -8.08
C LEU A 109 -19.38 -8.93 -9.18
N VAL A 110 -19.41 -8.35 -10.40
CA VAL A 110 -20.05 -8.98 -11.57
C VAL A 110 -19.37 -10.30 -11.91
N GLU A 111 -18.04 -10.31 -12.01
CA GLU A 111 -17.24 -11.51 -12.27
C GLU A 111 -17.49 -12.59 -11.22
N ARG A 112 -17.42 -12.23 -9.94
CA ARG A 112 -17.68 -13.14 -8.83
C ARG A 112 -19.06 -13.79 -8.96
N GLN A 113 -20.08 -13.01 -9.33
CA GLN A 113 -21.43 -13.54 -9.50
C GLN A 113 -21.55 -14.45 -10.72
N LEU A 114 -20.91 -14.13 -11.84
CA LEU A 114 -20.87 -14.97 -13.03
C LEU A 114 -20.22 -16.34 -12.74
N ILE A 115 -19.11 -16.34 -11.99
CA ILE A 115 -18.42 -17.58 -11.61
C ILE A 115 -19.30 -18.44 -10.70
N LEU A 116 -20.00 -17.83 -9.74
CA LEU A 116 -20.96 -18.55 -8.90
C LEU A 116 -22.08 -19.20 -9.72
N MET A 117 -22.62 -18.48 -10.70
CA MET A 117 -23.64 -19.03 -11.59
C MET A 117 -23.10 -20.20 -12.41
N GLU A 118 -21.85 -20.11 -12.89
CA GLU A 118 -21.23 -21.22 -13.62
C GLU A 118 -21.01 -22.45 -12.73
N PHE A 119 -20.62 -22.25 -11.46
CA PHE A 119 -20.46 -23.33 -10.49
C PHE A 119 -21.77 -24.12 -10.33
N ASP A 120 -22.87 -23.41 -10.14
CA ASP A 120 -24.20 -24.01 -9.96
C ASP A 120 -24.68 -24.65 -11.27
N ALA A 121 -24.46 -24.01 -12.42
CA ALA A 121 -24.87 -24.52 -13.74
C ALA A 121 -24.15 -25.81 -14.14
N GLN A 122 -22.87 -25.98 -13.75
CA GLN A 122 -22.12 -27.21 -13.98
C GLN A 122 -22.42 -28.31 -12.94
N GLY A 123 -23.24 -28.02 -11.94
CA GLY A 123 -23.66 -29.00 -10.93
C GLY A 123 -22.56 -29.38 -9.94
N TYR A 124 -21.52 -28.54 -9.81
CA TYR A 124 -20.47 -28.78 -8.82
C TYR A 124 -21.02 -28.77 -7.40
N GLN A 125 -20.36 -29.51 -6.52
CA GLN A 125 -20.70 -29.58 -5.10
C GLN A 125 -19.44 -29.28 -4.29
N LEU A 126 -19.53 -28.30 -3.40
CA LEU A 126 -18.42 -27.97 -2.48
C LEU A 126 -18.67 -28.64 -1.14
N PRO A 127 -17.88 -29.67 -0.74
CA PRO A 127 -18.06 -30.32 0.55
C PRO A 127 -17.87 -29.33 1.70
N GLU A 128 -18.79 -29.33 2.66
CA GLU A 128 -18.78 -28.39 3.79
C GLU A 128 -17.49 -28.48 4.63
N LYS A 129 -16.86 -29.66 4.68
CA LYS A 129 -15.56 -29.85 5.34
C LYS A 129 -14.44 -28.99 4.74
N ILE A 130 -14.48 -28.69 3.44
CA ILE A 130 -13.52 -27.80 2.78
C ILE A 130 -13.75 -26.36 3.27
N VAL A 131 -15.00 -25.93 3.33
CA VAL A 131 -15.36 -24.60 3.85
C VAL A 131 -14.93 -24.46 5.31
N ASP A 132 -15.21 -25.47 6.15
CA ASP A 132 -14.84 -25.44 7.57
C ASP A 132 -13.33 -25.37 7.77
N LYS A 133 -12.56 -26.12 6.98
CA LYS A 133 -11.10 -26.04 6.96
C LYS A 133 -10.63 -24.62 6.60
N GLN A 134 -11.17 -24.04 5.54
CA GLN A 134 -10.82 -22.68 5.09
C GLN A 134 -11.22 -21.61 6.10
N VAL A 135 -12.34 -21.78 6.80
CA VAL A 135 -12.74 -20.91 7.92
C VAL A 135 -11.73 -20.97 9.06
N GLN A 136 -11.30 -22.18 9.45
CA GLN A 136 -10.30 -22.35 10.51
C GLN A 136 -8.95 -21.75 10.13
N GLU A 137 -8.50 -21.98 8.89
CA GLU A 137 -7.25 -21.39 8.36
C GLU A 137 -7.35 -19.85 8.35
N ARG A 138 -8.46 -19.29 7.88
CA ARG A 138 -8.67 -17.84 7.87
C ARG A 138 -8.69 -17.25 9.28
N ILE A 139 -9.31 -17.93 10.24
CA ILE A 139 -9.30 -17.52 11.66
C ILE A 139 -7.87 -17.48 12.18
N ARG A 140 -7.12 -18.58 12.01
CA ARG A 140 -5.73 -18.68 12.46
C ARG A 140 -4.85 -17.60 11.84
N ASP A 141 -4.92 -17.43 10.53
CA ASP A 141 -3.96 -16.61 9.78
C ASP A 141 -4.24 -15.10 9.86
N ARG A 142 -5.51 -14.69 10.04
CA ARG A 142 -5.89 -13.26 10.08
C ARG A 142 -6.28 -12.74 11.46
N PHE A 143 -6.74 -13.62 12.35
CA PHE A 143 -7.30 -13.22 13.64
C PHE A 143 -6.60 -13.89 14.83
N GLY A 144 -5.82 -14.94 14.60
CA GLY A 144 -5.21 -15.77 15.65
C GLY A 144 -6.22 -16.69 16.34
N ASP A 145 -7.36 -16.14 16.80
CA ASP A 145 -8.39 -16.88 17.52
C ASP A 145 -9.84 -16.44 17.18
N ARG A 146 -10.80 -17.22 17.67
CA ARG A 146 -12.23 -16.99 17.42
C ARG A 146 -12.81 -15.80 18.19
N LEU A 147 -12.22 -15.44 19.33
CA LEU A 147 -12.69 -14.29 20.13
C LEU A 147 -12.42 -12.99 19.37
N THR A 148 -11.21 -12.85 18.83
CA THR A 148 -10.76 -11.74 18.01
C THR A 148 -11.58 -11.63 16.73
N LEU A 149 -11.86 -12.76 16.07
CA LEU A 149 -12.80 -12.78 14.93
C LEU A 149 -14.16 -12.23 15.36
N THR A 150 -14.74 -12.74 16.45
CA THR A 150 -16.10 -12.37 16.88
C THR A 150 -16.19 -10.87 17.18
N GLN A 151 -15.21 -10.31 17.90
CA GLN A 151 -15.14 -8.88 18.18
C GLN A 151 -15.01 -8.04 16.90
N THR A 152 -14.19 -8.50 15.96
CA THR A 152 -13.99 -7.81 14.67
C THR A 152 -15.27 -7.80 13.84
N LEU A 153 -15.92 -8.96 13.71
CA LEU A 153 -17.18 -9.09 12.97
C LEU A 153 -18.30 -8.25 13.60
N GLN A 154 -18.39 -8.22 14.93
CA GLN A 154 -19.33 -7.37 15.65
C GLN A 154 -19.09 -5.88 15.40
N ALA A 155 -17.82 -5.43 15.47
CA ALA A 155 -17.46 -4.04 15.18
C ALA A 155 -17.78 -3.62 13.73
N GLN A 156 -17.80 -4.58 12.80
CA GLN A 156 -18.14 -4.37 11.40
C GLN A 156 -19.63 -4.60 11.09
N GLY A 157 -20.44 -5.07 12.05
CA GLY A 157 -21.83 -5.43 11.83
C GLY A 157 -22.03 -6.65 10.93
N VAL A 158 -21.04 -7.53 10.83
CA VAL A 158 -21.06 -8.75 9.99
C VAL A 158 -21.36 -9.97 10.85
N THR A 159 -22.22 -10.88 10.38
CA THR A 159 -22.49 -12.14 11.09
C THR A 159 -21.44 -13.21 10.77
N PHE A 160 -21.26 -14.18 11.67
CA PHE A 160 -20.38 -15.33 11.38
C PHE A 160 -20.85 -16.12 10.16
N GLU A 161 -22.17 -16.19 9.92
CA GLU A 161 -22.74 -16.84 8.74
C GLU A 161 -22.35 -16.10 7.45
N ALA A 162 -22.45 -14.77 7.43
CA ALA A 162 -22.02 -13.96 6.29
C ALA A 162 -20.51 -14.12 6.02
N PHE A 163 -19.69 -14.14 7.08
CA PHE A 163 -18.27 -14.43 6.99
C PHE A 163 -17.99 -15.82 6.40
N ARG A 164 -18.68 -16.86 6.88
CA ARG A 164 -18.56 -18.23 6.35
C ARG A 164 -19.00 -18.31 4.89
N LYS A 165 -20.08 -17.61 4.52
CA LYS A 165 -20.57 -17.52 3.13
C LYS A 165 -19.56 -16.83 2.21
N ASP A 166 -18.90 -15.78 2.68
CA ASP A 166 -17.84 -15.10 1.91
C ASP A 166 -16.63 -16.02 1.67
N ILE A 167 -16.22 -16.79 2.67
CA ILE A 167 -15.17 -17.80 2.52
C ILE A 167 -15.60 -18.89 1.53
N LYS A 168 -16.82 -19.43 1.68
CA LYS A 168 -17.37 -20.42 0.74
C LYS A 168 -17.31 -19.90 -0.70
N THR A 169 -17.71 -18.65 -0.91
CA THR A 169 -17.65 -18.01 -2.22
C THR A 169 -16.23 -17.90 -2.76
N THR A 170 -15.30 -17.47 -1.90
CA THR A 170 -13.88 -17.35 -2.28
C THR A 170 -13.32 -18.70 -2.74
N VAL A 171 -13.62 -19.78 -2.01
CA VAL A 171 -13.21 -21.15 -2.38
C VAL A 171 -13.78 -21.57 -3.73
N ILE A 172 -15.05 -21.26 -4.00
CA ILE A 172 -15.68 -21.56 -5.30
C ILE A 172 -14.98 -20.79 -6.43
N VAL A 173 -14.76 -19.49 -6.23
CA VAL A 173 -14.10 -18.64 -7.22
C VAL A 173 -12.68 -19.11 -7.51
N ASP A 174 -11.91 -19.42 -6.47
CA ASP A 174 -10.53 -19.91 -6.60
C ASP A 174 -10.49 -21.26 -7.33
N PHE A 175 -11.39 -22.19 -6.96
CA PHE A 175 -11.50 -23.51 -7.58
C PHE A 175 -11.81 -23.40 -9.08
N LEU A 176 -12.87 -22.68 -9.45
CA LEU A 176 -13.25 -22.56 -10.86
C LEU A 176 -12.25 -21.75 -11.68
N THR A 177 -11.67 -20.71 -11.09
CA THR A 177 -10.61 -19.96 -11.79
C THR A 177 -9.44 -20.90 -12.08
N ALA A 178 -8.97 -21.65 -11.08
CA ALA A 178 -7.89 -22.61 -11.25
C ALA A 178 -8.20 -23.67 -12.33
N GLU A 179 -9.42 -24.22 -12.33
CA GLU A 179 -9.85 -25.20 -13.34
C GLU A 179 -9.81 -24.65 -14.77
N ASN A 180 -10.16 -23.36 -14.95
CA ASN A 180 -10.27 -22.74 -16.27
C ASN A 180 -8.98 -22.06 -16.76
N VAL A 181 -8.00 -21.79 -15.88
CA VAL A 181 -6.77 -21.06 -16.26
C VAL A 181 -5.47 -21.88 -16.12
N ASN A 182 -5.50 -23.04 -15.47
CA ASN A 182 -4.28 -23.84 -15.26
C ASN A 182 -3.91 -24.79 -16.42
N SER A 183 -4.64 -24.73 -17.55
CA SER A 183 -4.30 -25.51 -18.75
C SER A 183 -2.96 -25.09 -19.38
N VAL A 184 -2.43 -23.91 -19.00
CA VAL A 184 -1.13 -23.39 -19.45
C VAL A 184 -0.10 -23.71 -18.38
N SER A 185 0.76 -24.70 -18.68
CA SER A 185 1.84 -25.11 -17.78
C SER A 185 3.23 -24.95 -18.36
N LEU A 186 3.38 -24.57 -19.63
CA LEU A 186 4.68 -24.51 -20.30
C LEU A 186 4.80 -23.26 -21.16
N VAL A 187 5.77 -22.40 -20.81
CA VAL A 187 6.24 -21.31 -21.66
C VAL A 187 7.43 -21.85 -22.46
N SER A 188 7.43 -21.66 -23.78
CA SER A 188 8.52 -22.15 -24.63
C SER A 188 9.81 -21.35 -24.42
N PRO A 189 11.00 -21.95 -24.59
CA PRO A 189 12.26 -21.21 -24.55
C PRO A 189 12.34 -20.05 -25.56
N SER A 190 11.65 -20.17 -26.70
CA SER A 190 11.53 -19.10 -27.69
C SER A 190 10.74 -17.90 -27.19
N GLU A 191 9.67 -18.10 -26.43
CA GLU A 191 8.88 -17.01 -25.84
C GLU A 191 9.67 -16.30 -24.75
N ILE A 192 10.38 -17.06 -23.90
CA ILE A 192 11.27 -16.48 -22.87
C ILE A 192 12.34 -15.62 -23.53
N LYS A 193 13.00 -16.13 -24.60
CA LYS A 193 14.01 -15.37 -25.32
C LYS A 193 13.41 -14.11 -25.96
N ALA A 194 12.26 -14.22 -26.61
CA ALA A 194 11.61 -13.08 -27.26
C ALA A 194 11.22 -12.00 -26.25
N TYR A 195 10.71 -12.40 -25.08
CA TYR A 195 10.41 -11.49 -23.98
C TYR A 195 11.69 -10.80 -23.50
N TYR A 196 12.74 -11.56 -23.20
CA TYR A 196 14.04 -11.01 -22.78
C TYR A 196 14.61 -9.99 -23.77
N ASP A 197 14.63 -10.32 -25.06
CA ASP A 197 15.18 -9.46 -26.11
C ASP A 197 14.40 -8.13 -26.24
N THR A 198 13.10 -8.14 -25.95
CA THR A 198 12.21 -6.96 -26.03
C THR A 198 12.12 -6.16 -24.73
N HIS A 199 12.53 -6.74 -23.60
CA HIS A 199 12.45 -6.17 -22.25
C HIS A 199 13.83 -6.08 -21.58
N LEU A 200 14.91 -5.92 -22.36
CA LEU A 200 16.29 -5.84 -21.83
C LEU A 200 16.47 -4.73 -20.79
N GLU A 201 15.68 -3.66 -20.87
CA GLU A 201 15.71 -2.54 -19.91
C GLU A 201 15.20 -2.96 -18.52
N ASP A 202 14.22 -3.86 -18.44
CA ASP A 202 13.66 -4.36 -17.18
C ASP A 202 14.64 -5.28 -16.44
N PHE A 203 15.60 -5.85 -17.17
CA PHE A 203 16.60 -6.77 -16.63
C PHE A 203 17.97 -6.14 -16.42
N GLN A 204 18.08 -4.81 -16.47
CA GLN A 204 19.33 -4.11 -16.21
C GLN A 204 19.77 -4.34 -14.76
N GLN A 205 21.03 -4.72 -14.58
CA GLN A 205 21.67 -4.58 -13.28
C GLN A 205 22.14 -3.13 -13.14
N GLU A 206 21.95 -2.55 -11.96
CA GLU A 206 22.48 -1.21 -11.68
C GLU A 206 24.00 -1.23 -11.69
N LYS A 207 24.62 -0.11 -12.10
CA LYS A 207 26.06 0.10 -11.96
C LYS A 207 26.42 -0.02 -10.47
N LEU A 208 27.41 -0.84 -10.14
CA LEU A 208 27.96 -0.94 -8.78
C LEU A 208 29.41 -0.52 -8.79
N ILE A 209 29.84 0.17 -7.73
CA ILE A 209 31.23 0.62 -7.57
C ILE A 209 31.78 0.05 -6.29
N ARG A 210 32.96 -0.57 -6.34
CA ARG A 210 33.69 -0.95 -5.14
C ARG A 210 34.42 0.27 -4.61
N LEU A 211 33.81 0.95 -3.64
CA LEU A 211 34.25 2.28 -3.22
C LEU A 211 35.18 2.20 -2.01
N ARG A 212 36.26 3.00 -2.07
CA ARG A 212 37.03 3.40 -0.89
C ARG A 212 36.94 4.91 -0.69
N MET A 213 37.05 5.36 0.55
CA MET A 213 37.09 6.80 0.85
C MET A 213 38.02 7.18 1.99
N ILE A 214 38.61 8.36 1.89
CA ILE A 214 39.32 9.04 2.98
C ILE A 214 38.51 10.27 3.36
N PHE A 215 38.13 10.34 4.63
CA PHE A 215 37.45 11.49 5.21
C PHE A 215 38.37 12.18 6.22
N LEU A 216 38.53 13.49 6.10
CA LEU A 216 39.18 14.34 7.08
C LEU A 216 38.16 15.32 7.65
N LYS A 217 37.93 15.27 8.96
CA LYS A 217 37.05 16.22 9.63
C LYS A 217 37.63 17.62 9.50
N ALA A 218 36.83 18.57 9.03
CA ALA A 218 37.27 19.95 8.86
C ALA A 218 36.19 20.95 9.24
N ASN A 219 36.62 22.12 9.70
CA ASN A 219 35.82 23.31 9.97
C ASN A 219 36.39 24.49 9.14
N PRO A 220 35.77 25.68 9.15
CA PRO A 220 36.25 26.81 8.35
C PRO A 220 37.72 27.20 8.58
N GLU A 221 38.28 26.96 9.77
CA GLU A 221 39.65 27.34 10.12
C GLU A 221 40.71 26.40 9.55
N ASN A 222 40.41 25.10 9.46
CA ASN A 222 41.37 24.08 9.05
C ASN A 222 41.06 23.41 7.70
N ARG A 223 39.97 23.81 7.04
CA ARG A 223 39.53 23.29 5.75
C ARG A 223 40.62 23.33 4.68
N THR A 224 41.32 24.44 4.55
CA THR A 224 42.43 24.59 3.58
C THR A 224 43.54 23.56 3.80
N ALA A 225 43.86 23.24 5.06
CA ALA A 225 44.87 22.25 5.39
C ALA A 225 44.39 20.82 5.10
N ALA A 226 43.12 20.52 5.39
CA ALA A 226 42.52 19.22 5.07
C ALA A 226 42.46 18.98 3.54
N GLU A 227 42.07 20.00 2.76
CA GLU A 227 42.06 19.93 1.30
C GLU A 227 43.48 19.74 0.73
N ALA A 228 44.47 20.46 1.24
CA ALA A 228 45.87 20.29 0.84
C ALA A 228 46.38 18.87 1.12
N MET A 229 46.06 18.32 2.30
CA MET A 229 46.43 16.96 2.66
C MET A 229 45.77 15.92 1.73
N LEU A 230 44.48 16.06 1.42
CA LEU A 230 43.80 15.17 0.47
C LEU A 230 44.35 15.30 -0.95
N LYS A 231 44.77 16.50 -1.39
CA LYS A 231 45.46 16.70 -2.67
C LYS A 231 46.79 15.93 -2.72
N GLU A 232 47.59 15.99 -1.66
CA GLU A 232 48.83 15.20 -1.59
C GLU A 232 48.56 13.69 -1.59
N ILE A 233 47.54 13.24 -0.87
CA ILE A 233 47.11 11.84 -0.86
C ILE A 233 46.67 11.41 -2.26
N ARG A 234 45.88 12.22 -2.96
CA ARG A 234 45.45 11.95 -4.34
C ARG A 234 46.64 11.80 -5.28
N VAL A 235 47.62 12.71 -5.24
CA VAL A 235 48.84 12.60 -6.05
C VAL A 235 49.60 11.29 -5.78
N LYS A 236 49.67 10.85 -4.51
CA LYS A 236 50.29 9.56 -4.17
C LYS A 236 49.51 8.37 -4.76
N VAL A 237 48.18 8.41 -4.71
CA VAL A 237 47.31 7.38 -5.30
C VAL A 237 47.48 7.33 -6.82
N GLU A 238 47.49 8.48 -7.49
CA GLU A 238 47.74 8.61 -8.93
C GLU A 238 49.14 8.12 -9.33
N ALA A 239 50.12 8.24 -8.44
CA ALA A 239 51.45 7.66 -8.59
C ALA A 239 51.53 6.14 -8.28
N GLY A 240 50.41 5.49 -7.98
CA GLY A 240 50.32 4.04 -7.72
C GLY A 240 50.46 3.62 -6.26
N THR A 241 50.42 4.55 -5.31
CA THR A 241 50.39 4.20 -3.88
C THR A 241 49.04 3.57 -3.53
N ASP A 242 49.07 2.46 -2.79
CA ASP A 242 47.85 1.78 -2.34
C ASP A 242 46.95 2.69 -1.49
N PHE A 243 45.72 2.93 -1.98
CA PHE A 243 44.73 3.77 -1.31
C PHE A 243 44.36 3.23 0.07
N ALA A 244 44.26 1.91 0.23
CA ALA A 244 43.85 1.30 1.50
C ALA A 244 44.88 1.57 2.61
N SER A 245 46.17 1.57 2.28
CA SER A 245 47.27 1.91 3.19
C SER A 245 47.22 3.38 3.60
N LEU A 246 46.98 4.31 2.67
CA LEU A 246 46.79 5.72 2.97
C LEU A 246 45.53 5.95 3.83
N ALA A 247 44.44 5.25 3.54
CA ALA A 247 43.22 5.34 4.32
C ALA A 247 43.40 4.87 5.77
N LYS A 248 44.15 3.78 6.01
CA LYS A 248 44.47 3.34 7.38
C LYS A 248 45.19 4.42 8.19
N VAL A 249 46.04 5.21 7.55
CA VAL A 249 46.78 6.30 8.20
C VAL A 249 45.90 7.55 8.39
N TYR A 250 45.24 8.02 7.33
CA TYR A 250 44.65 9.36 7.30
C TYR A 250 43.14 9.39 7.53
N HIS A 251 42.38 8.33 7.22
CA HIS A 251 40.92 8.33 7.33
C HIS A 251 40.46 8.54 8.77
N GLN A 252 39.57 9.51 9.00
CA GLN A 252 39.06 9.87 10.33
C GLN A 252 37.64 9.34 10.60
N GLY A 253 37.08 8.52 9.71
CA GLY A 253 35.80 7.83 9.90
C GLY A 253 35.93 6.39 10.44
N SER A 254 34.80 5.71 10.55
CA SER A 254 34.70 4.36 11.15
C SER A 254 35.42 3.27 10.35
N GLN A 255 35.55 3.43 9.03
CA GLN A 255 36.15 2.43 8.14
C GLN A 255 37.69 2.51 8.05
N ARG A 256 38.34 3.25 8.96
CA ARG A 256 39.80 3.45 8.95
C ARG A 256 40.57 2.14 8.91
N ASN A 257 40.22 1.20 9.78
CA ASN A 257 40.93 -0.08 9.92
C ASN A 257 40.75 -1.00 8.70
N GLN A 258 39.65 -0.83 7.97
CA GLN A 258 39.33 -1.52 6.71
C GLN A 258 39.96 -0.82 5.50
N GLY A 259 40.78 0.23 5.69
CA GLY A 259 41.36 0.99 4.60
C GLY A 259 40.32 1.79 3.83
N GLY A 260 39.34 2.34 4.54
CA GLY A 260 38.28 3.17 3.97
C GLY A 260 37.29 2.41 3.10
N ASP A 261 37.18 1.08 3.23
CA ASP A 261 36.34 0.22 2.39
C ASP A 261 34.85 0.40 2.68
N TRP A 262 34.06 0.65 1.63
CA TRP A 262 32.60 0.72 1.68
C TRP A 262 31.93 -0.44 0.94
N GLY A 263 32.71 -1.38 0.41
CA GLY A 263 32.21 -2.50 -0.38
C GLY A 263 31.63 -2.05 -1.72
N TRP A 264 30.73 -2.86 -2.27
CA TRP A 264 29.97 -2.53 -3.48
C TRP A 264 28.82 -1.59 -3.11
N VAL A 265 28.83 -0.40 -3.68
CA VAL A 265 27.79 0.61 -3.48
C VAL A 265 27.01 0.83 -4.77
N ASP A 266 25.68 0.95 -4.64
CA ASP A 266 24.79 1.48 -5.67
C ASP A 266 24.59 3.00 -5.49
N ARG A 267 23.80 3.63 -6.37
CA ARG A 267 23.55 5.08 -6.30
C ARG A 267 22.81 5.51 -5.03
N ASN A 268 22.09 4.60 -4.38
CA ASN A 268 21.22 4.87 -3.24
C ASN A 268 21.92 4.57 -1.89
N THR A 269 23.10 3.96 -1.93
CA THR A 269 23.86 3.56 -0.74
C THR A 269 24.47 4.75 0.00
N LEU A 270 24.81 5.83 -0.72
CA LEU A 270 25.50 7.02 -0.19
C LEU A 270 24.61 8.26 -0.24
N ARG A 271 25.01 9.31 0.50
CA ARG A 271 24.45 10.65 0.33
C ARG A 271 24.61 11.10 -1.13
N SER A 272 23.62 11.83 -1.64
CA SER A 272 23.49 12.14 -3.08
C SER A 272 24.73 12.82 -3.67
N ASP A 273 25.35 13.75 -2.96
CA ASP A 273 26.58 14.42 -3.39
C ASP A 273 27.75 13.44 -3.60
N LEU A 274 28.02 12.58 -2.61
CA LEU A 274 29.08 11.56 -2.70
C LEU A 274 28.78 10.52 -3.77
N SER A 275 27.50 10.14 -3.92
CA SER A 275 27.03 9.20 -4.94
C SER A 275 27.24 9.78 -6.34
N GLU A 276 26.83 11.03 -6.58
CA GLU A 276 27.01 11.70 -7.87
C GLU A 276 28.48 11.74 -8.29
N GLU A 277 29.39 12.01 -7.35
CA GLU A 277 30.81 12.06 -7.65
C GLU A 277 31.43 10.67 -7.83
N ALA A 278 31.14 9.72 -6.93
CA ALA A 278 31.62 8.34 -7.05
C ALA A 278 31.24 7.71 -8.39
N PHE A 279 30.03 7.99 -8.89
CA PHE A 279 29.52 7.40 -10.12
C PHE A 279 30.07 8.00 -11.41
N LYS A 280 30.80 9.12 -11.34
CA LYS A 280 31.57 9.68 -12.46
C LYS A 280 32.94 9.05 -12.62
N LEU A 281 33.44 8.36 -11.59
CA LEU A 281 34.77 7.77 -11.60
C LEU A 281 34.88 6.59 -12.58
N GLU A 282 36.07 6.43 -13.13
CA GLU A 282 36.56 5.24 -13.81
C GLU A 282 37.25 4.29 -12.81
N GLU A 283 37.41 3.03 -13.22
CA GLU A 283 38.09 2.04 -12.38
C GLU A 283 39.55 2.44 -12.12
N GLY A 284 39.96 2.43 -10.86
CA GLY A 284 41.27 2.89 -10.41
C GLY A 284 41.40 4.41 -10.25
N GLN A 285 40.31 5.17 -10.40
CA GLN A 285 40.35 6.63 -10.32
C GLN A 285 40.01 7.15 -8.91
N ALA A 286 40.76 8.17 -8.47
CA ALA A 286 40.41 8.99 -7.31
C ALA A 286 39.61 10.24 -7.73
N SER A 287 38.63 10.65 -6.92
CA SER A 287 37.82 11.84 -7.19
C SER A 287 38.57 13.15 -7.01
N ASP A 288 37.94 14.25 -7.43
CA ASP A 288 38.27 15.55 -6.88
C ASP A 288 37.97 15.60 -5.38
N ILE A 289 38.57 16.58 -4.68
CA ILE A 289 38.38 16.74 -3.24
C ILE A 289 37.00 17.35 -3.03
N MET A 290 36.15 16.63 -2.31
CA MET A 290 34.81 17.08 -2.00
C MET A 290 34.78 17.72 -0.62
N THR A 291 34.23 18.92 -0.52
CA THR A 291 34.18 19.68 0.73
C THR A 291 32.74 19.84 1.19
N THR A 292 32.48 19.51 2.45
CA THR A 292 31.17 19.66 3.10
C THR A 292 31.33 20.40 4.43
N ASP A 293 30.22 20.60 5.14
CA ASP A 293 30.25 21.18 6.49
C ASP A 293 30.90 20.26 7.53
N GLU A 294 30.93 18.95 7.27
CA GLU A 294 31.51 17.95 8.17
C GLU A 294 33.02 17.77 7.96
N GLY A 295 33.49 17.99 6.73
CA GLY A 295 34.90 17.83 6.39
C GLY A 295 35.14 17.69 4.90
N CYS A 296 36.29 17.10 4.57
CA CYS A 296 36.71 16.88 3.20
C CYS A 296 36.80 15.38 2.91
N TYR A 297 36.40 14.98 1.70
CA TYR A 297 36.39 13.59 1.24
C TYR A 297 37.24 13.44 -0.01
N LEU A 298 37.94 12.32 -0.09
CA LEU A 298 38.55 11.80 -1.30
C LEU A 298 37.98 10.40 -1.55
N LEU A 299 37.34 10.21 -2.69
CA LEU A 299 36.73 8.95 -3.09
C LEU A 299 37.67 8.20 -4.05
N TYR A 300 37.56 6.88 -4.08
CA TYR A 300 38.35 6.03 -4.98
C TYR A 300 37.53 4.83 -5.44
N ALA A 301 37.34 4.73 -6.76
CA ALA A 301 36.65 3.60 -7.38
C ALA A 301 37.66 2.46 -7.60
N GLN A 302 37.68 1.48 -6.70
CA GLN A 302 38.61 0.36 -6.81
C GLN A 302 38.28 -0.55 -8.00
N GLU A 303 36.99 -0.86 -8.17
CA GLU A 303 36.45 -1.72 -9.23
C GLU A 303 35.07 -1.19 -9.64
N ILE A 304 34.70 -1.33 -10.91
CA ILE A 304 33.39 -0.95 -11.42
C ILE A 304 32.70 -2.14 -12.07
N LYS A 305 31.48 -2.45 -11.63
CA LYS A 305 30.56 -3.32 -12.36
C LYS A 305 29.63 -2.43 -13.18
N PRO A 306 29.73 -2.46 -14.52
CA PRO A 306 28.89 -1.62 -15.37
C PRO A 306 27.42 -2.01 -15.24
N SER A 307 26.55 -1.09 -15.63
CA SER A 307 25.15 -1.43 -15.84
C SER A 307 25.05 -2.23 -17.12
N GLU A 308 24.61 -3.48 -16.99
CA GLU A 308 24.43 -4.41 -18.11
C GLU A 308 23.18 -5.26 -17.83
N PRO A 309 22.48 -5.73 -18.87
CA PRO A 309 21.41 -6.69 -18.68
C PRO A 309 21.93 -7.94 -17.95
N LYS A 310 21.20 -8.38 -16.92
CA LYS A 310 21.39 -9.72 -16.35
C LYS A 310 21.23 -10.73 -17.48
N SER A 311 22.12 -11.72 -17.55
CA SER A 311 22.03 -12.75 -18.59
C SER A 311 20.67 -13.46 -18.58
N LEU A 312 20.19 -13.90 -19.74
CA LEU A 312 18.94 -14.65 -19.87
C LEU A 312 18.87 -15.82 -18.87
N ALA A 313 19.98 -16.55 -18.65
CA ALA A 313 20.03 -17.66 -17.70
C ALA A 313 19.72 -17.23 -16.25
N ASN A 314 20.10 -16.02 -15.85
CA ASN A 314 19.86 -15.50 -14.51
C ASN A 314 18.41 -15.02 -14.31
N VAL A 315 17.73 -14.61 -15.37
CA VAL A 315 16.35 -14.08 -15.32
C VAL A 315 15.30 -15.00 -15.93
N GLN A 316 15.69 -16.17 -16.45
CA GLN A 316 14.78 -17.09 -17.13
C GLN A 316 13.56 -17.47 -16.27
N GLY A 317 13.76 -17.80 -14.99
CA GLY A 317 12.66 -18.17 -14.10
C GLY A 317 11.73 -17.00 -13.75
N GLU A 318 12.26 -15.77 -13.73
CA GLU A 318 11.47 -14.55 -13.55
C GLU A 318 10.58 -14.31 -14.77
N ILE A 319 11.16 -14.39 -15.97
CA ILE A 319 10.44 -14.25 -17.24
C ILE A 319 9.37 -15.34 -17.40
N GLU A 320 9.70 -16.59 -17.07
CA GLU A 320 8.73 -17.69 -17.09
C GLU A 320 7.54 -17.40 -16.18
N ALA A 321 7.78 -16.91 -14.95
CA ALA A 321 6.71 -16.54 -14.03
C ALA A 321 5.84 -15.38 -14.56
N ILE A 322 6.46 -14.37 -15.18
CA ILE A 322 5.74 -13.24 -15.81
C ILE A 322 4.84 -13.76 -16.94
N LEU A 323 5.40 -14.51 -17.89
CA LEU A 323 4.67 -15.03 -19.05
C LEU A 323 3.54 -15.97 -18.63
N LEU A 324 3.77 -16.83 -17.62
CA LEU A 324 2.72 -17.67 -17.05
C LEU A 324 1.60 -16.84 -16.41
N ALA A 325 1.94 -15.75 -15.72
CA ALA A 325 0.95 -14.88 -15.10
C ALA A 325 0.13 -14.11 -16.16
N GLU A 326 0.77 -13.57 -17.19
CA GLU A 326 0.13 -12.89 -18.31
C GLU A 326 -0.85 -13.82 -19.04
N GLU A 327 -0.41 -15.04 -19.35
CA GLU A 327 -1.24 -16.01 -20.07
C GLU A 327 -2.41 -16.49 -19.20
N LYS A 328 -2.19 -16.75 -17.91
CA LYS A 328 -3.30 -17.04 -16.97
C LYS A 328 -4.31 -15.92 -16.88
N ASN A 329 -3.84 -14.67 -16.85
CA ASN A 329 -4.73 -13.51 -16.85
C ASN A 329 -5.52 -13.41 -18.17
N ARG A 330 -4.87 -13.64 -19.32
CA ARG A 330 -5.54 -13.65 -20.63
C ARG A 330 -6.63 -14.74 -20.69
N LEU A 331 -6.33 -15.95 -20.24
CA LEU A 331 -7.31 -17.03 -20.16
C LEU A 331 -8.47 -16.70 -19.22
N ARG A 332 -8.16 -16.12 -18.05
CA ARG A 332 -9.19 -15.66 -17.11
C ARG A 332 -10.11 -14.65 -17.77
N THR A 333 -9.57 -13.60 -18.40
CA THR A 333 -10.36 -12.57 -19.08
C THR A 333 -11.25 -13.18 -20.14
N ASN A 334 -10.71 -14.04 -21.01
CA ASN A 334 -11.50 -14.71 -22.05
C ASN A 334 -12.63 -15.55 -21.44
N TRP A 335 -12.35 -16.33 -20.39
CA TRP A 335 -13.35 -17.14 -19.70
C TRP A 335 -14.47 -16.27 -19.12
N ILE A 336 -14.13 -15.18 -18.43
CA ILE A 336 -15.11 -14.22 -17.90
C ILE A 336 -15.95 -13.62 -19.02
N ASP A 337 -15.35 -13.25 -20.16
CA ASP A 337 -16.08 -12.70 -21.30
C ASP A 337 -17.07 -13.72 -21.88
N GLU A 338 -16.71 -15.00 -21.94
CA GLU A 338 -17.64 -16.07 -22.32
C GLU A 338 -18.79 -16.22 -21.31
N LEU A 339 -18.50 -16.11 -20.00
CA LEU A 339 -19.55 -16.10 -18.97
C LEU A 339 -20.48 -14.89 -19.13
N LYS A 340 -19.94 -13.70 -19.45
CA LYS A 340 -20.73 -12.49 -19.72
C LYS A 340 -21.63 -12.64 -20.94
N LYS A 341 -21.22 -13.38 -21.97
CA LYS A 341 -22.04 -13.66 -23.16
C LYS A 341 -23.13 -14.70 -22.90
N LYS A 342 -22.83 -15.71 -22.07
CA LYS A 342 -23.75 -16.80 -21.71
C LYS A 342 -24.85 -16.35 -20.75
N ASN A 343 -24.57 -15.37 -19.89
CA ASN A 343 -25.44 -14.94 -18.80
C ASN A 343 -25.97 -13.52 -19.01
N PHE A 344 -27.15 -13.23 -18.47
CA PHE A 344 -27.70 -11.87 -18.50
C PHE A 344 -26.92 -10.96 -17.54
N VAL A 345 -26.33 -9.88 -18.08
CA VAL A 345 -25.68 -8.81 -17.30
C VAL A 345 -26.23 -7.47 -17.77
N ARG A 346 -26.72 -6.66 -16.83
CA ARG A 346 -27.21 -5.30 -17.12
C ARG A 346 -26.67 -4.31 -16.11
N TYR A 347 -26.04 -3.25 -16.60
CA TYR A 347 -25.57 -2.11 -15.81
C TYR A 347 -26.60 -0.97 -15.82
N TYR A 348 -26.62 -0.15 -14.77
CA TYR A 348 -27.59 0.93 -14.53
C TYR A 348 -26.96 2.29 -14.36
#